data_AF-A0A1G9TIN5-F1
#
_entry.id   AF-A0A1G9TIN5-F1
#
_cell.length_a   1.000
_cell.length_b   1.000
_cell.length_c   1.000
_cell.angle_alpha   90.00
_cell.angle_beta   90.00
_cell.angle_gamma   90.00
#
_symmetry.space_group_name_H-M   'P 1'
#
loop_
_entity.id
_entity.type
_entity.pdbx_description
1 polymer ?
#
loop_
_entity_poly.entity_id
_entity_poly.type
_entity_poly.pdbx_seq_one_letter_code
_entity_poly.pdbx_strand_id
1 'polypeptide(L)'
;MKKHHKLTNSLLEDSPYREVHQVVHQTIVDESLITRRIVETETDTDITFGNRLADRVAEFGGSWKFILLFSGFLFVWIVFNSVAWLLRFDPFPFILLNLILSCLAAVQAPIIMMSQNRQEAKDRQRARNDYAVNLKSEIEIQCLHEKLDILINEVAELRQRNAH
;
A
#
# COMPACT_ATOMS: atom_id res chain seq x y z
N MET A 1 15.39 44.36 15.24
CA MET A 1 14.84 43.00 15.03
C MET A 1 15.18 41.98 16.13
N LYS A 2 16.40 41.93 16.71
CA LYS A 2 16.77 40.94 17.76
C LYS A 2 16.00 41.02 19.10
N LYS A 3 15.36 42.14 19.43
CA LYS A 3 14.63 42.35 20.71
C LYS A 3 13.22 41.72 20.71
N HIS A 4 12.52 41.73 19.57
CA HIS A 4 11.19 41.10 19.44
C HIS A 4 11.26 39.57 19.52
N HIS A 5 12.28 38.96 18.92
CA HIS A 5 12.50 37.50 18.98
C HIS A 5 12.82 37.00 20.41
N LYS A 6 13.48 37.84 21.21
CA LYS A 6 13.71 37.56 22.64
C LYS A 6 12.42 37.69 23.47
N LEU A 7 11.57 38.69 23.18
CA LEU A 7 10.29 38.85 23.86
C LEU A 7 9.32 37.71 23.58
N THR A 8 9.27 37.23 22.33
CA THR A 8 8.43 36.07 21.97
C THR A 8 8.92 34.79 22.63
N ASN A 9 10.23 34.55 22.70
CA ASN A 9 10.76 33.39 23.42
C ASN A 9 10.51 33.50 24.94
N SER A 10 10.67 34.67 25.55
CA SER A 10 10.42 34.84 26.99
C SER A 10 8.92 34.78 27.37
N LEU A 11 8.03 35.20 26.47
CA LEU A 11 6.56 35.10 26.67
C LEU A 11 6.06 33.66 26.49
N LEU A 12 6.76 32.84 25.70
CA LEU A 12 6.44 31.42 25.50
C LEU A 12 7.03 30.53 26.61
N GLU A 13 8.07 30.99 27.31
CA GLU A 13 8.76 30.22 28.35
C GLU A 13 7.93 30.10 29.65
N ASP A 14 7.07 31.09 29.92
CA ASP A 14 6.14 31.18 31.07
C ASP A 14 4.68 30.86 30.70
N SER A 15 4.43 30.45 29.45
CA SER A 15 3.07 30.26 28.93
C SER A 15 2.56 28.83 29.19
N PRO A 16 1.31 28.64 29.65
CA PRO A 16 0.70 27.32 29.82
C PRO A 16 0.65 26.46 28.55
N TYR A 17 1.02 27.00 27.39
CA TYR A 17 0.98 26.35 26.08
C TYR A 17 2.30 25.70 25.63
N ARG A 18 3.30 25.62 26.53
CA ARG A 18 4.60 24.97 26.26
C ARG A 18 4.45 23.48 25.90
N GLU A 19 3.47 22.81 26.50
CA GLU A 19 3.14 21.41 26.24
C GLU A 19 2.62 21.21 24.81
N VAL A 20 1.70 22.08 24.36
CA VAL A 20 1.19 22.10 22.98
C VAL A 20 2.32 22.34 21.97
N HIS A 21 3.26 23.22 22.31
CA HIS A 21 4.41 23.52 21.45
C HIS A 21 5.38 22.33 21.33
N GLN A 22 5.57 21.56 22.41
CA GLN A 22 6.34 20.31 22.40
C GLN A 22 5.65 19.21 21.61
N VAL A 23 4.33 19.06 21.76
CA VAL A 23 3.53 18.05 21.03
C VAL A 23 3.62 18.32 19.52
N VAL A 24 3.41 19.55 19.07
CA VAL A 24 3.53 19.93 17.64
C VAL A 24 4.94 19.65 17.11
N HIS A 25 5.98 20.01 17.86
CA HIS A 25 7.36 19.82 17.42
C HIS A 25 7.75 18.34 17.36
N GLN A 26 7.20 17.50 18.24
CA GLN A 26 7.32 16.05 18.17
C GLN A 26 6.55 15.49 16.96
N THR A 27 5.32 15.93 16.71
CA THR A 27 4.52 15.47 15.56
C THR A 27 5.17 15.79 14.21
N ILE A 28 5.82 16.95 14.06
CA ILE A 28 6.55 17.35 12.84
C ILE A 28 7.83 16.52 12.64
N VAL A 29 8.56 16.24 13.73
CA VAL A 29 9.74 15.36 13.65
C VAL A 29 9.31 13.93 13.30
N ASP A 30 8.24 13.43 13.93
CA ASP A 30 7.64 12.13 13.61
C ASP A 30 7.10 12.06 12.18
N GLU A 31 6.60 13.16 11.61
CA GLU A 31 6.18 13.24 10.22
C GLU A 31 7.32 12.89 9.25
N SER A 32 8.50 13.47 9.45
CA SER A 32 9.68 13.14 8.62
C SER A 32 10.12 11.68 8.78
N LEU A 33 9.92 11.09 9.95
CA LEU A 33 10.28 9.70 10.25
C LEU A 33 9.27 8.71 9.67
N ILE A 34 7.97 9.02 9.71
CA ILE A 34 6.90 8.20 9.13
C ILE A 34 7.03 8.20 7.61
N THR A 35 7.16 9.37 6.98
CA THR A 35 7.34 9.47 5.52
C THR A 35 8.59 8.73 5.07
N ARG A 36 9.72 8.87 5.78
CA ARG A 36 10.95 8.16 5.46
C ARG A 36 10.85 6.65 5.64
N ARG A 37 10.21 6.19 6.72
CA ARG A 37 10.01 4.75 7.00
C ARG A 37 9.08 4.10 5.96
N ILE A 38 8.04 4.80 5.52
CA ILE A 38 7.13 4.30 4.46
C ILE A 38 7.91 4.10 3.15
N VAL A 39 8.75 5.06 2.77
CA VAL A 39 9.59 5.00 1.57
C VAL A 39 10.65 3.89 1.67
N GLU A 40 11.35 3.77 2.81
CA GLU A 40 12.35 2.70 3.02
C GLU A 40 11.72 1.30 2.94
N THR A 41 10.50 1.12 3.47
CA THR A 41 9.82 -0.18 3.43
C THR A 41 9.31 -0.55 2.02
N GLU A 42 9.08 0.41 1.13
CA GLU A 42 8.73 0.12 -0.28
C GLU A 42 9.95 -0.31 -1.11
N THR A 43 11.15 0.15 -0.74
CA THR A 43 12.38 -0.11 -1.51
C THR A 43 13.08 -1.42 -1.13
N ASP A 44 12.87 -1.94 0.08
CA ASP A 44 13.65 -3.07 0.62
C ASP A 44 13.01 -4.45 0.35
N THR A 45 12.54 -4.66 -0.89
CA THR A 45 12.22 -6.01 -1.35
C THR A 45 13.40 -6.52 -2.16
N ASP A 46 14.28 -7.28 -1.51
CA ASP A 46 15.24 -8.15 -2.20
C ASP A 46 14.46 -9.11 -3.10
N ILE A 47 14.31 -8.74 -4.37
CA ILE A 47 13.54 -9.51 -5.35
C ILE A 47 14.40 -10.68 -5.81
N THR A 48 14.36 -11.78 -5.04
CA THR A 48 14.93 -13.05 -5.46
C THR A 48 14.41 -13.42 -6.86
N PHE A 49 15.28 -13.94 -7.73
CA PHE A 49 14.96 -14.24 -9.13
C PHE A 49 13.68 -15.07 -9.30
N GLY A 50 13.43 -16.01 -8.37
CA GLY A 50 12.22 -16.83 -8.35
C GLY A 50 10.93 -16.04 -8.15
N ASN A 51 10.94 -15.02 -7.28
CA ASN A 51 9.78 -14.14 -7.07
C ASN A 51 9.46 -13.36 -8.35
N ARG A 52 10.48 -12.80 -9.01
CA ARG A 52 10.26 -12.04 -10.26
C ARG A 52 9.73 -12.92 -11.40
N LEU A 53 10.15 -14.18 -11.45
CA LEU A 53 9.65 -15.13 -12.44
C LEU A 53 8.20 -15.52 -12.15
N ALA A 54 7.87 -15.85 -10.90
CA ALA A 54 6.50 -16.16 -10.47
C ALA A 54 5.53 -15.02 -10.83
N ASP A 55 5.96 -13.76 -10.68
CA ASP A 55 5.12 -12.58 -10.89
C ASP A 55 4.79 -12.41 -12.36
N ARG A 56 5.80 -12.53 -13.23
CA ARG A 56 5.57 -12.51 -14.66
C ARG A 56 4.70 -13.66 -15.13
N VAL A 57 4.86 -14.85 -14.55
CA VAL A 57 4.02 -16.02 -14.90
C VAL A 57 2.57 -15.79 -14.45
N ALA A 58 2.34 -15.24 -13.26
CA ALA A 58 1.01 -14.91 -12.77
C ALA A 58 0.35 -13.80 -13.60
N GLU A 59 1.07 -12.72 -13.92
CA GLU A 59 0.58 -11.63 -14.78
C GLU A 59 0.28 -12.12 -16.21
N PHE A 60 1.14 -12.98 -16.77
CA PHE A 60 0.94 -13.53 -18.10
C PHE A 60 -0.25 -14.50 -18.14
N GLY A 61 -0.36 -15.39 -17.14
CA GLY A 61 -1.47 -16.33 -17.01
C GLY A 61 -2.83 -15.66 -16.79
N GLY A 62 -2.86 -14.47 -16.18
CA GLY A 62 -4.08 -13.69 -15.96
C GLY A 62 -4.55 -12.85 -17.15
N SER A 63 -3.82 -12.83 -18.26
CA SER A 63 -4.16 -11.98 -19.41
C SER A 63 -5.20 -12.60 -20.35
N TRP A 64 -6.18 -11.80 -20.78
CA TRP A 64 -7.15 -12.18 -21.81
C TRP A 64 -6.49 -12.64 -23.12
N LYS A 65 -5.32 -12.06 -23.48
CA LYS A 65 -4.57 -12.45 -24.67
C LYS A 65 -3.99 -13.86 -24.56
N PHE A 66 -3.53 -14.25 -23.37
CA PHE A 66 -3.01 -15.59 -23.11
C PHE A 66 -4.11 -16.65 -23.25
N ILE A 67 -5.29 -16.39 -22.67
CA ILE A 67 -6.45 -17.29 -22.75
C ILE A 67 -6.84 -17.57 -24.21
N LEU A 68 -6.91 -16.53 -25.05
CA LEU A 68 -7.24 -16.67 -26.47
C LEU A 68 -6.18 -17.46 -27.25
N LEU A 69 -4.89 -17.15 -27.03
CA LEU A 69 -3.79 -17.86 -27.69
C LEU A 69 -3.72 -19.34 -27.26
N PHE A 70 -3.88 -19.61 -25.97
CA PHE A 70 -3.88 -20.96 -25.41
C PHE A 70 -5.07 -21.78 -25.93
N SER A 71 -6.26 -21.21 -25.96
CA SER A 71 -7.45 -21.85 -26.53
C SER A 71 -7.29 -22.15 -28.02
N GLY A 72 -6.73 -21.21 -28.80
CA GLY A 72 -6.40 -21.42 -30.20
C GLY A 72 -5.38 -22.55 -30.41
N PHE A 73 -4.33 -22.60 -29.60
CA PHE A 73 -3.35 -23.68 -29.63
C PHE A 73 -3.98 -25.05 -29.36
N LEU A 74 -4.82 -25.16 -28.31
CA LEU A 74 -5.54 -26.40 -28.00
C LEU A 74 -6.46 -26.82 -29.17
N PHE A 75 -7.17 -25.87 -29.76
CA PHE A 75 -8.04 -26.13 -30.92
C PHE A 75 -7.24 -26.66 -32.12
N VAL A 76 -6.12 -26.01 -32.46
CA VAL A 76 -5.22 -26.45 -33.54
C VAL A 76 -4.65 -27.84 -33.24
N TRP A 77 -4.25 -28.11 -32.00
CA TRP A 77 -3.72 -29.42 -31.60
C TRP A 77 -4.76 -30.54 -31.76
N ILE A 78 -5.99 -30.30 -31.33
CA ILE A 78 -7.11 -31.25 -31.46
C ILE A 78 -7.41 -31.50 -32.94
N VAL A 79 -7.56 -30.44 -33.75
CA VAL A 79 -7.82 -30.56 -35.20
C VAL A 79 -6.69 -31.32 -35.90
N PHE A 80 -5.43 -30.97 -35.62
CA PHE A 80 -4.27 -31.63 -36.19
C PHE A 80 -4.25 -33.14 -35.87
N ASN A 81 -4.40 -33.52 -34.60
CA ASN A 81 -4.39 -34.94 -34.21
C ASN A 81 -5.65 -35.71 -34.65
N SER A 82 -6.77 -35.02 -34.87
CA SER A 82 -8.02 -35.64 -35.34
C SER A 82 -8.00 -35.90 -36.85
N VAL A 83 -7.41 -35.00 -37.63
CA VAL A 83 -7.36 -35.07 -39.11
C VAL A 83 -6.12 -35.81 -39.60
N ALA A 84 -5.01 -35.80 -38.87
CA ALA A 84 -3.80 -36.54 -39.23
C ALA A 84 -4.02 -38.06 -39.10
N TRP A 85 -4.42 -38.70 -40.19
CA TRP A 85 -4.72 -40.14 -40.22
C TRP A 85 -3.47 -41.03 -40.14
N LEU A 86 -2.32 -40.53 -40.61
CA LEU A 86 -1.05 -41.28 -40.70
C LEU A 86 -0.06 -41.03 -39.55
N LEU A 87 -0.13 -39.89 -38.85
CA LEU A 87 0.76 -39.53 -37.73
C LEU A 87 -0.06 -39.14 -36.49
N ARG A 88 -0.91 -40.05 -36.00
CA ARG A 88 -1.67 -39.85 -34.76
C ARG A 88 -0.72 -39.90 -33.55
N PHE A 89 -0.17 -38.74 -33.21
CA PHE A 89 0.76 -38.60 -32.08
C PHE A 89 0.00 -38.65 -30.73
N ASP A 90 -1.22 -38.11 -30.67
CA ASP A 90 -2.11 -38.15 -29.52
C ASP A 90 -3.56 -38.50 -29.95
N PRO A 91 -3.89 -39.79 -30.15
CA PRO A 91 -5.23 -40.22 -30.53
C PRO A 91 -6.28 -39.88 -29.47
N PHE A 92 -7.53 -39.69 -29.87
CA PHE A 92 -8.67 -39.57 -28.95
C PHE A 92 -8.67 -40.76 -27.97
N PRO A 93 -8.63 -40.55 -26.63
CA PRO A 93 -9.10 -39.39 -25.87
C PRO A 93 -8.05 -38.31 -25.45
N PHE A 94 -6.94 -38.14 -26.19
CA PHE A 94 -5.89 -37.12 -25.96
C PHE A 94 -5.17 -37.23 -24.61
N ILE A 95 -4.53 -38.37 -24.35
CA ILE A 95 -3.89 -38.65 -23.05
C ILE A 95 -2.69 -37.72 -22.77
N LEU A 96 -1.92 -37.37 -23.79
CA LEU A 96 -0.75 -36.51 -23.63
C LEU A 96 -1.16 -35.07 -23.32
N LEU A 97 -2.16 -34.56 -24.05
CA LEU A 97 -2.72 -33.24 -23.81
C LEU A 97 -3.28 -33.13 -22.39
N ASN A 98 -4.02 -34.14 -21.95
CA ASN A 98 -4.58 -34.20 -20.59
C ASN A 98 -3.49 -34.22 -19.51
N LEU A 99 -2.43 -35.00 -19.71
CA LEU A 99 -1.29 -35.07 -18.79
C LEU A 99 -0.59 -33.71 -18.65
N ILE A 100 -0.33 -33.03 -19.77
CA ILE A 100 0.32 -31.71 -19.78
C ILE A 100 -0.56 -30.67 -19.08
N LEU A 101 -1.86 -30.63 -19.40
CA LEU A 101 -2.83 -29.72 -18.77
C LEU A 101 -2.91 -29.93 -17.26
N SER A 102 -2.96 -31.19 -16.82
CA SER A 102 -2.99 -31.54 -15.39
C SER A 102 -1.73 -31.09 -14.66
N CYS A 103 -0.56 -31.28 -15.27
CA CYS A 103 0.72 -30.80 -14.72
C CYS A 103 0.75 -29.26 -14.65
N LEU A 104 0.29 -28.59 -15.71
CA LEU A 104 0.24 -27.13 -15.77
C LEU A 104 -0.68 -26.56 -14.66
N ALA A 105 -1.86 -27.14 -14.48
CA ALA A 105 -2.80 -26.74 -13.43
C ALA A 105 -2.24 -26.97 -12.02
N ALA A 106 -1.53 -28.08 -11.78
CA ALA A 106 -0.93 -28.38 -10.49
C ALA A 106 0.14 -27.35 -10.07
N VAL A 107 0.92 -26.84 -11.03
CA VAL A 107 1.94 -25.81 -10.79
C VAL A 107 1.32 -24.40 -10.69
N GLN A 108 0.17 -24.15 -11.33
CA GLN A 108 -0.50 -22.86 -11.29
C GLN A 108 -0.99 -22.48 -9.88
N ALA A 109 -1.63 -23.41 -9.15
CA ALA A 109 -2.19 -23.13 -7.82
C ALA A 109 -1.18 -22.51 -6.83
N PRO A 110 0.02 -23.09 -6.61
CA PRO A 110 1.01 -22.50 -5.70
C PRO A 110 1.60 -21.18 -6.22
N ILE A 111 1.79 -21.01 -7.54
CA ILE A 111 2.27 -19.73 -8.10
C ILE A 111 1.25 -18.61 -7.84
N ILE A 112 -0.03 -18.90 -8.09
CA ILE A 112 -1.13 -17.98 -7.81
C ILE A 112 -1.17 -17.66 -6.31
N MET A 113 -1.08 -18.67 -5.44
CA MET A 113 -1.07 -18.48 -3.98
C MET A 113 0.14 -17.67 -3.49
N MET A 114 1.33 -17.88 -4.05
CA MET A 114 2.52 -17.07 -3.74
C MET A 114 2.32 -15.61 -4.17
N SER A 115 1.73 -15.39 -5.36
CA SER A 115 1.43 -14.04 -5.84
C SER A 115 0.37 -13.35 -4.96
N GLN A 116 -0.66 -14.08 -4.54
CA GLN A 116 -1.70 -13.60 -3.63
C GLN A 116 -1.13 -13.25 -2.25
N ASN A 117 -0.37 -14.15 -1.61
CA ASN A 117 0.26 -13.90 -0.31
C ASN A 117 1.12 -12.63 -0.29
N ARG A 118 1.85 -12.37 -1.38
CA ARG A 118 2.66 -11.15 -1.49
C ARG A 118 1.80 -9.90 -1.70
N GLN A 119 0.74 -9.99 -2.49
CA GLN A 119 -0.20 -8.87 -2.67
C GLN A 119 -0.89 -8.54 -1.35
N GLU A 120 -1.36 -9.54 -0.61
CA GLU A 120 -1.97 -9.37 0.72
C GLU A 120 -1.01 -8.74 1.74
N ALA A 121 0.28 -9.10 1.69
CA ALA A 121 1.29 -8.48 2.55
C ALA A 121 1.43 -6.97 2.25
N LYS A 122 1.48 -6.60 0.96
CA LYS A 122 1.50 -5.19 0.52
C LYS A 122 0.22 -4.45 0.92
N ASP A 123 -0.94 -5.06 0.69
CA ASP A 123 -2.23 -4.45 1.02
C ASP A 123 -2.39 -4.25 2.54
N ARG A 124 -1.93 -5.21 3.35
CA ARG A 124 -1.90 -5.09 4.82
C ARG A 124 -1.00 -3.95 5.28
N GLN A 125 0.15 -3.77 4.63
CA GLN A 125 1.04 -2.67 4.95
C GLN A 125 0.44 -1.31 4.57
N ARG A 126 -0.17 -1.20 3.38
CA ARG A 126 -0.90 0.00 2.96
C ARG A 126 -2.01 0.34 3.95
N ALA A 127 -2.81 -0.64 4.35
CA ALA A 127 -3.87 -0.44 5.34
C ALA A 127 -3.34 0.05 6.71
N ARG A 128 -2.17 -0.42 7.14
CA ARG A 128 -1.52 0.08 8.37
C ARG A 128 -1.07 1.52 8.24
N ASN A 129 -0.50 1.90 7.09
CA ASN A 129 -0.09 3.27 6.83
C ASN A 129 -1.30 4.20 6.77
N ASP A 130 -2.36 3.81 6.08
CA ASP A 130 -3.60 4.58 5.98
C ASP A 130 -4.23 4.78 7.37
N TYR A 131 -4.24 3.73 8.20
CA TYR A 131 -4.70 3.82 9.58
C TYR A 131 -3.87 4.82 10.41
N ALA A 132 -2.54 4.78 10.29
CA ALA A 132 -1.66 5.69 11.01
C ALA A 132 -1.87 7.17 10.59
N VAL A 133 -2.06 7.42 9.29
CA VAL A 133 -2.37 8.77 8.77
C VAL A 133 -3.73 9.26 9.27
N ASN A 134 -4.73 8.38 9.33
CA ASN A 134 -6.05 8.74 9.84
C ASN A 134 -6.01 9.09 11.34
N LEU A 135 -5.35 8.25 12.14
CA LEU A 135 -5.15 8.52 13.57
C LEU A 135 -4.40 9.84 13.80
N LYS A 136 -3.38 10.12 12.98
CA LYS A 136 -2.67 11.42 13.02
C LYS A 136 -3.61 12.59 12.76
N SER A 137 -4.41 12.50 11.69
CA SER A 137 -5.38 13.55 11.33
C SER A 137 -6.37 13.81 12.46
N GLU A 138 -6.83 12.75 13.14
CA GLU A 138 -7.72 12.87 14.29
C GLU A 138 -7.09 13.63 15.46
N ILE A 139 -5.85 13.29 15.84
CA ILE A 139 -5.10 13.97 16.90
C ILE A 139 -4.86 15.45 16.54
N GLU A 140 -4.52 15.74 15.28
CA GLU A 140 -4.30 17.11 14.82
C GLU A 140 -5.58 17.95 14.90
N ILE A 141 -6.74 17.38 14.54
CA ILE A 141 -8.05 18.03 14.69
C ILE A 141 -8.37 18.29 16.16
N GLN A 142 -8.07 17.36 17.07
CA GLN A 142 -8.28 17.56 18.52
C GLN A 142 -7.40 18.70 19.05
N CYS A 143 -6.12 18.75 18.66
CA CYS A 143 -5.21 19.83 19.04
C CYS A 143 -5.67 21.19 18.48
N LEU A 144 -6.20 21.23 17.26
CA LEU A 144 -6.78 22.44 16.68
C LEU A 144 -8.03 22.90 17.45
N HIS A 145 -8.89 21.98 17.89
CA HIS A 145 -10.04 22.31 18.73
C HIS A 145 -9.61 22.94 20.06
N GLU A 146 -8.62 22.35 20.73
CA GLU A 146 -8.10 22.88 22.00
C GLU A 146 -7.54 24.30 21.84
N LYS A 147 -6.78 24.55 20.77
CA LYS A 147 -6.29 25.89 20.43
C LYS A 147 -7.43 26.87 20.15
N LEU A 148 -8.48 26.43 19.46
CA LEU A 148 -9.65 27.26 19.19
C LEU A 148 -10.37 27.65 20.47
N ASP A 149 -10.58 26.71 21.39
CA ASP A 149 -11.24 26.94 22.68
C ASP A 149 -10.44 27.94 23.54
N ILE A 150 -9.11 27.83 23.54
CA ILE A 150 -8.22 28.80 24.19
C ILE A 150 -8.42 30.21 23.62
N LEU A 151 -8.41 30.36 22.29
CA LEU A 151 -8.58 31.66 21.64
C LEU A 151 -9.97 32.26 21.90
N ILE A 152 -11.01 31.43 21.91
CA ILE A 152 -12.38 31.86 22.22
C ILE A 152 -12.45 32.42 23.64
N ASN A 153 -11.85 31.73 24.62
CA ASN A 153 -11.81 32.19 26.00
C ASN A 153 -11.04 33.51 26.14
N GLU A 154 -9.88 33.65 25.49
CA GLU A 154 -9.10 34.89 25.53
C GLU A 154 -9.88 36.08 24.94
N VAL A 155 -10.58 35.88 23.82
CA VAL A 155 -11.44 36.91 23.22
C VAL A 155 -12.60 37.27 24.16
N ALA A 156 -13.19 36.30 24.86
CA ALA A 156 -14.26 36.53 25.83
C ALA A 156 -13.77 37.36 27.03
N GLU A 157 -12.58 37.06 27.56
CA GLU A 157 -11.96 37.83 28.63
C GLU A 157 -11.62 39.27 28.20
N LEU A 158 -11.08 39.45 26.99
CA LEU A 158 -10.77 40.77 26.44
C LEU A 158 -12.04 41.61 26.28
N ARG A 159 -13.17 41.00 25.87
CA ARG A 159 -14.46 41.69 25.83
C ARG A 159 -14.94 42.13 27.20
N GLN A 160 -14.79 41.29 28.23
CA GLN A 160 -15.15 41.68 29.60
C GLN A 160 -14.25 42.82 30.11
N ARG A 161 -12.96 42.79 29.82
CA ARG A 161 -12.00 43.85 30.19
C ARG A 161 -12.31 45.19 29.54
N ASN A 162 -12.76 45.21 28.28
CA ASN A 162 -13.13 46.44 27.56
C ASN A 162 -14.54 46.97 27.90
N ALA A 163 -15.36 46.19 28.60
CA ALA A 163 -16.69 46.60 29.04
C ALA A 163 -16.69 47.33 30.40
N HIS A 164 -15.53 47.40 31.06
CA HIS A 164 -15.27 48.16 32.29
C HIS A 164 -14.35 49.34 32.00
#